data_AF-A0A507FDM4-F1
#
_entry.id   AF-A0A507FDM4-F1
#
_cell.length_a   1.000
_cell.length_b   1.000
_cell.length_c   1.000
_cell.angle_alpha   90.00
_cell.angle_beta   90.00
_cell.angle_gamma   90.00
#
_symmetry.space_group_name_H-M   'P 1'
#
loop_
_entity.id
_entity.type
_entity.pdbx_description
1 polymer ?
#
loop_
_entity_poly.entity_id
_entity_poly.type
_entity_poly.pdbx_seq_one_letter_code
_entity_poly.pdbx_strand_id
1 'polypeptide(L)'
;MGLDVSANRRPKEPRTSNMNPLDPKYIPIEPILHGSYYGGWWPEPKRAVMNTAITFVGIVGITGAAWSLSADRERRLMYPQNWIPSMLWAKEFHDPQHVSFWKEQLAKEGREWIEPIPDSMKSWWPLYRQKEQK
;
A
#
# COMPACT_ATOMS: atom_id res chain seq x y z
N MET A 1 9.48 -48.13 43.73
CA MET A 1 10.47 -47.04 43.63
C MET A 1 9.74 -45.78 43.20
N GLY A 2 9.41 -44.89 44.14
CA GLY A 2 8.77 -43.61 43.84
C GLY A 2 9.83 -42.52 43.81
N LEU A 3 9.95 -41.81 42.69
CA LEU A 3 10.80 -40.62 42.59
C LEU A 3 10.03 -39.42 43.16
N ASP A 4 10.57 -38.84 44.22
CA ASP A 4 10.02 -37.69 44.92
C ASP A 4 10.26 -36.41 44.10
N VAL A 5 9.20 -35.83 43.53
CA VAL A 5 9.21 -34.62 42.69
C VAL A 5 9.02 -33.36 43.55
N SER A 6 9.62 -33.31 44.73
CA SER A 6 9.46 -32.18 45.68
C SER A 6 10.65 -31.21 45.70
N ALA A 7 11.82 -31.60 45.17
CA ALA A 7 13.08 -30.89 45.43
C ALA A 7 13.40 -29.65 44.57
N ASN A 8 12.57 -29.26 43.60
CA ASN A 8 12.91 -28.19 42.64
C ASN A 8 11.98 -26.96 42.68
N ARG A 9 11.54 -26.54 43.87
CA ARG A 9 10.88 -25.24 44.04
C ARG A 9 11.93 -24.19 44.41
N ARG A 10 12.35 -23.38 43.43
CA ARG A 10 13.14 -22.17 43.71
C ARG A 10 12.42 -21.32 44.77
N PRO A 11 13.15 -20.77 45.77
CA PRO A 11 12.55 -19.83 46.71
C PRO A 11 11.98 -18.64 45.91
N LYS A 12 10.73 -18.27 46.17
CA LYS A 12 10.13 -17.09 45.54
C LYS A 12 10.88 -15.86 46.06
N GLU A 13 11.59 -15.16 45.18
CA GLU A 13 12.21 -13.89 45.56
C GLU A 13 11.14 -12.89 46.03
N PRO A 14 11.45 -12.05 47.03
CA PRO A 14 10.50 -11.05 47.50
C PRO A 14 10.20 -10.08 46.35
N ARG A 15 8.93 -9.69 46.23
CA ARG A 15 8.52 -8.67 45.26
C ARG A 15 9.22 -7.35 45.63
N THR A 16 9.91 -6.72 44.69
CA THR A 16 10.71 -5.49 44.90
C THR A 16 9.89 -4.33 45.49
N SER A 17 8.57 -4.35 45.33
CA SER A 17 7.62 -3.41 45.93
C SER A 17 7.68 -3.33 47.46
N ASN A 18 8.21 -4.37 48.13
CA ASN A 18 8.27 -4.47 49.59
C ASN A 18 9.71 -4.40 50.12
N MET A 19 10.70 -4.11 49.27
CA MET A 19 12.11 -3.98 49.67
C MET A 19 12.45 -2.55 50.07
N ASN A 20 13.41 -2.40 50.99
CA ASN A 20 13.93 -1.09 51.35
C ASN A 20 14.73 -0.54 50.15
N PRO A 21 14.53 0.72 49.72
CA PRO A 21 15.29 1.34 48.64
C PRO A 21 16.81 1.35 48.85
N LEU A 22 17.27 1.14 50.09
CA LEU A 22 18.68 1.07 50.47
C LEU A 22 19.25 -0.36 50.44
N ASP A 23 18.43 -1.38 50.15
CA ASP A 23 18.91 -2.75 50.04
C ASP A 23 19.75 -2.91 48.78
N PRO A 24 20.94 -3.56 48.83
CA PRO A 24 21.82 -3.74 47.67
C PRO A 24 21.22 -4.66 46.57
N LYS A 25 20.06 -5.26 46.83
CA LYS A 25 19.28 -6.06 45.87
C LYS A 25 18.11 -5.28 45.26
N TYR A 26 17.92 -4.01 45.66
CA TYR A 26 16.91 -3.14 45.10
C TYR A 26 17.35 -2.66 43.72
N ILE A 27 16.73 -3.23 42.68
CA ILE A 27 16.86 -2.73 41.31
C ILE A 27 15.56 -1.96 41.03
N PRO A 28 15.59 -0.63 40.83
CA PRO A 28 14.40 0.11 40.48
C PRO A 28 13.92 -0.38 39.11
N ILE A 29 12.80 -1.10 39.12
CA ILE A 29 12.11 -1.50 37.89
C ILE A 29 11.26 -0.29 37.48
N GLU A 30 11.91 0.73 36.92
CA GLU A 30 11.18 1.78 36.20
C GLU A 30 10.32 1.06 35.14
N PRO A 31 9.01 1.32 35.03
CA PRO A 31 8.22 0.81 33.91
C PRO A 31 8.65 1.55 32.65
N ILE A 32 9.76 1.13 32.04
CA ILE A 32 10.18 1.61 30.72
C ILE A 32 9.28 0.95 29.68
N LEU A 33 8.03 1.41 29.57
CA LEU A 33 7.27 1.43 28.33
C LEU A 33 5.96 2.23 28.53
N HIS A 34 6.00 3.51 28.16
CA HIS A 34 4.83 4.10 27.50
C HIS A 34 4.44 3.15 26.36
N GLY A 35 3.18 2.72 26.30
CA GLY A 35 2.73 1.58 25.49
C GLY A 35 3.39 1.45 24.13
N SER A 36 3.86 0.24 23.81
CA SER A 36 4.37 -0.10 22.48
C SER A 36 3.31 0.25 21.43
N TYR A 37 3.63 1.15 20.50
CA TYR A 37 2.77 1.51 19.36
C TYR A 37 2.59 0.36 18.35
N TYR A 38 3.33 -0.74 18.52
CA TYR A 38 3.34 -1.89 17.63
C TYR A 38 2.97 -3.17 18.39
N GLY A 39 2.48 -4.16 17.64
CA GLY A 39 2.14 -5.47 18.20
C GLY A 39 3.36 -6.12 18.85
N GLY A 40 3.22 -6.56 20.11
CA GLY A 40 4.28 -7.25 20.85
C GLY A 40 4.57 -8.65 20.29
N TRP A 41 5.25 -9.50 21.08
CA TRP A 41 5.50 -10.89 20.70
C TRP A 41 4.20 -11.70 20.75
N TRP A 42 3.69 -12.12 19.58
CA TRP A 42 2.38 -12.76 19.36
C TRP A 42 1.16 -11.84 19.61
N PRO A 43 0.94 -10.83 18.77
CA PRO A 43 -0.24 -10.00 18.89
C PRO A 43 -1.47 -10.80 18.48
N GLU A 44 -2.48 -10.88 19.35
CA GLU A 44 -3.82 -11.38 19.03
C GLU A 44 -4.80 -10.20 18.88
N PRO A 45 -4.83 -9.55 17.70
CA PRO A 45 -5.70 -8.40 17.47
C PRO A 45 -7.16 -8.84 17.36
N LYS A 46 -7.98 -8.42 18.32
CA LYS A 46 -9.44 -8.69 18.35
C LYS A 46 -10.21 -8.20 17.10
N ARG A 47 -9.65 -7.28 16.30
CA ARG A 47 -10.25 -6.69 15.09
C ARG A 47 -9.29 -6.58 13.91
N ALA A 48 -8.40 -7.57 13.71
CA ALA A 48 -7.43 -7.55 12.61
C ALA A 48 -8.08 -7.25 11.24
N VAL A 49 -9.18 -7.94 10.92
CA VAL A 49 -9.86 -7.82 9.62
C VAL A 49 -10.36 -6.38 9.39
N MET A 50 -11.03 -5.79 10.38
CA MET A 50 -11.57 -4.42 10.26
C MET A 50 -10.45 -3.39 10.13
N ASN A 51 -9.38 -3.53 10.94
CA ASN A 51 -8.27 -2.59 10.90
C ASN A 51 -7.54 -2.65 9.54
N THR A 52 -7.27 -3.85 9.02
CA THR A 52 -6.67 -4.02 7.69
C THR A 52 -7.58 -3.49 6.60
N ALA A 53 -8.90 -3.68 6.69
CA ALA A 53 -9.84 -3.14 5.71
C ALA A 53 -9.80 -1.61 5.67
N ILE A 54 -9.83 -0.95 6.82
CA ILE A 54 -9.74 0.51 6.92
C ILE A 54 -8.40 1.00 6.38
N THR A 55 -7.29 0.37 6.78
CA THR A 55 -5.95 0.73 6.29
C THR A 55 -5.84 0.54 4.77
N PHE A 56 -6.36 -0.56 4.24
CA PHE A 56 -6.34 -0.85 2.81
C PHE A 56 -7.15 0.19 2.02
N VAL A 57 -8.36 0.52 2.49
CA VAL A 57 -9.18 1.58 1.88
C VAL A 57 -8.46 2.92 1.92
N GLY A 58 -7.79 3.25 3.04
CA GLY A 58 -6.97 4.45 3.17
C GLY A 58 -5.83 4.49 2.15
N ILE A 59 -5.08 3.39 2.01
CA ILE A 59 -3.99 3.27 1.03
C ILE A 59 -4.53 3.43 -0.39
N VAL A 60 -5.56 2.67 -0.77
CA VAL A 60 -6.14 2.74 -2.12
C VAL A 60 -6.67 4.14 -2.42
N GLY A 61 -7.32 4.78 -1.46
CA GLY A 61 -7.83 6.15 -1.61
C GLY A 61 -6.72 7.16 -1.84
N ILE A 62 -5.66 7.13 -1.03
CA ILE A 62 -4.53 8.06 -1.14
C ILE A 62 -3.75 7.79 -2.43
N THR A 63 -3.42 6.53 -2.73
CA THR A 63 -2.71 6.16 -3.95
C THR A 63 -3.51 6.52 -5.19
N GLY A 64 -4.83 6.31 -5.20
CA GLY A 64 -5.70 6.71 -6.30
C GLY A 64 -5.70 8.23 -6.51
N ALA A 65 -5.80 9.02 -5.44
CA ALA A 65 -5.74 10.48 -5.54
C ALA A 65 -4.37 10.98 -6.02
N ALA A 66 -3.28 10.42 -5.50
CA ALA A 66 -1.92 10.75 -5.93
C ALA A 66 -1.69 10.37 -7.41
N TRP A 67 -2.22 9.21 -7.84
CA TRP A 67 -2.19 8.79 -9.23
C TRP A 67 -2.90 9.79 -10.13
N SER A 68 -4.17 10.12 -9.85
CA SER A 68 -4.94 11.05 -10.67
C SER A 68 -4.23 12.40 -10.80
N LEU A 69 -3.72 12.93 -9.69
CA LEU A 69 -2.97 14.19 -9.69
C LEU A 69 -1.67 14.11 -10.51
N SER A 70 -0.99 12.97 -10.47
CA SER A 70 0.21 12.74 -11.28
C SER A 70 -0.13 12.66 -12.77
N ALA A 71 -1.19 11.92 -13.13
CA ALA A 71 -1.63 11.75 -14.51
C ALA A 71 -2.10 13.07 -15.15
N ASP A 72 -2.74 13.94 -14.36
CA ASP A 72 -3.19 15.26 -14.81
C ASP A 72 -2.04 16.25 -15.04
N ARG A 73 -0.91 16.07 -14.34
CA ARG A 73 0.26 16.97 -14.42
C ARG A 73 1.29 16.53 -15.46
N GLU A 74 1.29 15.26 -15.85
CA GLU A 74 2.20 14.76 -16.88
C GLU A 74 1.90 15.45 -18.22
N ARG A 75 2.92 16.08 -18.81
CA ARG A 75 2.87 16.64 -20.18
C ARG A 75 3.92 15.95 -21.04
N ARG A 76 3.53 15.52 -22.23
CA ARG A 76 4.41 14.93 -23.23
C ARG A 76 4.62 15.92 -24.35
N LEU A 77 5.90 16.15 -24.63
CA LEU A 77 6.32 17.04 -25.70
C LEU A 77 6.34 16.33 -27.05
N MET A 78 6.37 15.00 -27.06
CA MET A 78 6.49 14.18 -28.26
C MET A 78 5.53 13.00 -28.21
N TYR A 79 4.97 12.66 -29.38
CA TYR A 79 4.14 11.48 -29.53
C TYR A 79 5.00 10.21 -29.56
N PRO A 80 4.62 9.15 -28.80
CA PRO A 80 5.39 7.92 -28.75
C PRO A 80 5.44 7.22 -30.12
N GLN A 81 6.53 6.48 -30.38
CA GLN A 81 6.68 5.69 -31.62
C GLN A 81 6.01 4.32 -31.54
N ASN A 82 5.94 3.77 -30.32
CA ASN A 82 5.34 2.47 -30.03
C ASN A 82 4.30 2.64 -28.92
N TRP A 83 3.37 1.69 -28.82
CA TRP A 83 2.45 1.67 -27.69
C TRP A 83 3.20 1.57 -26.35
N ILE A 84 2.83 2.43 -25.40
CA ILE A 84 3.37 2.44 -24.04
C ILE A 84 2.22 2.34 -23.02
N PRO A 85 2.37 1.62 -21.91
CA PRO A 85 1.30 1.44 -20.92
C PRO A 85 0.76 2.75 -20.34
N SER A 86 1.59 3.78 -20.26
CA SER A 86 1.19 5.09 -19.74
C SER A 86 0.23 5.85 -20.67
N MET A 87 -0.05 5.35 -21.88
CA MET A 87 -1.15 5.84 -22.73
C MET A 87 -2.53 5.54 -22.13
N LEU A 88 -2.65 4.53 -21.26
CA LEU A 88 -3.92 4.12 -20.63
C LEU A 88 -4.47 5.14 -19.63
N TRP A 89 -3.64 6.04 -19.12
CA TRP A 89 -4.03 7.00 -18.08
C TRP A 89 -3.67 8.44 -18.40
N ALA A 90 -2.77 8.68 -19.35
CA ALA A 90 -2.38 10.03 -19.70
C ALA A 90 -3.54 10.79 -20.33
N LYS A 91 -3.75 12.02 -19.84
CA LYS A 91 -4.79 12.94 -20.29
C LYS A 91 -4.79 13.17 -21.80
N GLU A 92 -3.60 13.25 -22.40
CA GLU A 92 -3.42 13.52 -23.83
C GLU A 92 -4.07 12.50 -24.78
N PHE A 93 -4.31 11.28 -24.29
CA PHE A 93 -4.88 10.19 -25.09
C PHE A 93 -6.38 10.01 -24.87
N HIS A 94 -6.94 10.69 -23.87
CA HIS A 94 -8.35 10.57 -23.47
C HIS A 94 -9.13 11.85 -23.76
N ASP A 95 -8.49 13.00 -23.67
CA ASP A 95 -9.12 14.29 -23.92
C ASP A 95 -9.35 14.51 -25.43
N PRO A 96 -10.58 14.80 -25.88
CA PRO A 96 -10.89 14.98 -27.29
C PRO A 96 -10.03 16.05 -27.98
N GLN A 97 -9.71 17.14 -27.26
CA GLN A 97 -8.90 18.25 -27.78
C GLN A 97 -7.43 17.85 -28.01
N HIS A 98 -6.86 17.05 -27.11
CA HIS A 98 -5.50 16.56 -27.25
C HIS A 98 -5.40 15.48 -28.33
N VAL A 99 -6.41 14.62 -28.42
CA VAL A 99 -6.50 13.58 -29.45
C VAL A 99 -6.59 14.19 -30.85
N SER A 100 -7.41 15.23 -31.06
CA SER A 100 -7.48 15.91 -32.36
C SER A 100 -6.15 16.58 -32.72
N PHE A 101 -5.53 17.27 -31.76
CA PHE A 101 -4.22 17.89 -31.95
C PHE A 101 -3.16 16.87 -32.39
N TRP A 102 -3.06 15.75 -31.68
CA TRP A 102 -2.08 14.72 -32.01
C TRP A 102 -2.37 14.05 -33.35
N LYS A 103 -3.64 13.83 -33.71
CA LYS A 103 -4.01 13.31 -35.05
C LYS A 103 -3.59 14.26 -36.16
N GLU A 104 -3.74 15.56 -35.98
CA GLU A 104 -3.26 16.57 -36.94
C GLU A 104 -1.74 16.59 -37.06
N GLN A 105 -1.01 16.48 -35.94
CA GLN A 105 0.45 16.40 -35.93
C GLN A 105 0.94 15.14 -36.66
N LEU A 106 0.33 14.00 -36.36
CA LEU A 106 0.68 12.73 -36.98
C LEU A 106 0.39 12.74 -38.48
N ALA A 107 -0.71 13.36 -38.92
CA ALA A 107 -1.02 13.53 -40.34
C ALA A 107 0.05 14.34 -41.08
N LYS A 108 0.65 15.36 -40.43
CA LYS A 108 1.78 16.12 -40.99
C LYS A 108 3.06 15.30 -41.08
N GLU A 109 3.30 14.45 -40.10
CA GLU A 109 4.45 13.53 -40.06
C GLU A 109 4.26 12.29 -40.94
N GLY A 110 3.06 12.07 -41.49
CA GLY A 110 2.71 10.86 -42.23
C GLY A 110 2.60 9.60 -41.36
N ARG A 111 2.36 9.77 -40.05
CA ARG A 111 2.19 8.67 -39.08
C ARG A 111 0.72 8.44 -38.74
N GLU A 112 0.40 7.23 -38.32
CA GLU A 112 -0.95 6.87 -37.86
C GLU A 112 -1.11 7.02 -36.34
N TRP A 113 -2.35 7.24 -35.91
CA TRP A 113 -2.70 7.28 -34.49
C TRP A 113 -2.67 5.89 -33.88
N ILE A 114 -1.85 5.70 -32.84
CA ILE A 114 -1.79 4.48 -32.05
C ILE A 114 -2.91 4.49 -31.02
N GLU A 115 -3.74 3.46 -31.02
CA GLU A 115 -4.80 3.34 -30.03
C GLU A 115 -4.25 3.17 -28.61
N PRO A 116 -4.79 3.85 -27.60
CA PRO A 116 -4.32 3.74 -26.21
C PRO A 116 -4.52 2.35 -25.61
N ILE A 117 -5.53 1.60 -26.07
CA ILE A 117 -5.80 0.22 -25.64
C ILE A 117 -5.58 -0.67 -26.87
N PRO A 118 -4.53 -1.51 -26.88
CA PRO A 118 -4.24 -2.37 -28.03
C PRO A 118 -5.27 -3.49 -28.13
N ASP A 119 -5.53 -3.98 -29.34
CA ASP A 119 -6.55 -5.01 -29.60
C ASP A 119 -6.32 -6.30 -28.80
N SER A 120 -5.05 -6.66 -28.59
CA SER A 120 -4.68 -7.80 -27.73
C SER A 120 -5.21 -7.64 -26.30
N MET A 121 -5.21 -6.43 -25.76
CA MET A 121 -5.65 -6.13 -24.39
C MET A 121 -7.17 -6.05 -24.27
N LYS A 122 -7.88 -5.64 -25.33
CA LYS A 122 -9.35 -5.59 -25.35
C LYS A 122 -9.99 -6.96 -25.08
N SER A 123 -9.32 -8.05 -25.47
CA SER A 123 -9.83 -9.42 -25.35
C SER A 123 -9.76 -9.99 -23.92
N TRP A 124 -8.75 -9.60 -23.13
CA TRP A 124 -8.48 -10.19 -21.81
C TRP A 124 -8.80 -9.23 -20.65
N TRP A 125 -8.98 -7.93 -20.91
CA TRP A 125 -9.27 -6.96 -19.84
C TRP A 125 -10.74 -7.04 -19.38
N PRO A 126 -11.02 -7.53 -18.15
CA PRO A 126 -12.38 -7.84 -17.71
C PRO A 126 -13.26 -6.60 -17.51
N LEU A 127 -12.66 -5.42 -17.41
CA LEU A 127 -13.37 -4.15 -17.26
C LEU A 127 -13.52 -3.40 -18.60
N TYR A 128 -13.09 -3.98 -19.72
CA TYR A 128 -13.18 -3.30 -21.01
C TYR A 128 -14.61 -3.38 -21.51
N ARG A 129 -15.28 -2.22 -21.54
CA ARG A 129 -16.59 -2.11 -22.17
C ARG A 129 -16.39 -1.65 -23.61
N GLN A 130 -16.63 -2.56 -24.56
CA GLN A 130 -16.76 -2.22 -25.97
C GLN A 130 -17.82 -1.12 -26.09
N LYS A 131 -17.44 0.08 -26.53
CA LYS A 131 -18.42 1.09 -26.94
C LYS A 131 -18.84 0.71 -28.35
N GLU A 132 -20.08 0.25 -28.50
CA GLU A 132 -20.66 -0.03 -29.81
C GLU A 132 -20.52 1.22 -30.68
N GLN A 133 -19.85 1.09 -31.83
CA GLN A 133 -19.85 2.13 -32.84
C GLN A 133 -21.26 2.17 -33.44
N LYS A 134 -21.99 3.25 -33.17
CA LYS A 134 -23.31 3.51 -33.75
C LYS A 134 -23.17 4.48 -34.91
#